data_AF-A0A7C9EQ37-F1
#
_entry.id   AF-A0A7C9EQ37-F1
#
_cell.length_a   1.000
_cell.length_b   1.000
_cell.length_c   1.000
_cell.angle_alpha   90.00
_cell.angle_beta   90.00
_cell.angle_gamma   90.00
#
_symmetry.space_group_name_H-M   'P 1'
#
loop_
_entity.id
_entity.type
_entity.pdbx_description
1 polymer ?
#
loop_
_entity_poly.entity_id
_entity_poly.type
_entity_poly.pdbx_seq_one_letter_code
_entity_poly.pdbx_strand_id
1 'polypeptide(L)'
;RTLDPENALASRDALAKTIYSRLFDWIVEKINISIGQDPNSKSIIGVLDIYGFESFKFNSFEQFCINFTNEKLQQHFNQHVFKMEQEEYSKEEINWSYIEFVDNQDVLDLIEKKPGGIIALLDEACMFPKSTHETFAQKLYQTFQKNKRFRKPKLSRTDFTISHYAGEVTYQADQFLDKNKDYVVAEHQALLTASKCPFVAALFPPLPEDSSKSSKFSSIGSRFKLQLQSLMETLSTTEPHYIRCVKPNNVLKPA
;
A
#
# COMPACT_ATOMS: atom_id res chain seq x y z
N ARG A 1 -4.18 13.10 -30.99
CA ARG A 1 -2.77 13.08 -31.45
C ARG A 1 -2.33 11.63 -31.47
N THR A 2 -1.50 11.23 -32.43
CA THR A 2 -0.90 9.89 -32.44
C THR A 2 0.11 9.77 -31.30
N LEU A 3 0.11 8.63 -30.60
CA LEU A 3 1.09 8.31 -29.57
C LEU A 3 2.41 7.90 -30.25
N ASP A 4 3.54 8.21 -29.62
CA ASP A 4 4.82 7.58 -29.97
C ASP A 4 4.84 6.10 -29.51
N PRO A 5 5.82 5.30 -29.94
CA PRO A 5 5.88 3.87 -29.60
C PRO A 5 5.89 3.57 -28.09
N GLU A 6 6.59 4.39 -27.28
CA GLU A 6 6.69 4.17 -25.83
C GLU A 6 5.35 4.42 -25.14
N ASN A 7 4.70 5.54 -25.47
CA ASN A 7 3.39 5.88 -24.95
C ASN A 7 2.31 4.91 -25.43
N ALA A 8 2.42 4.37 -26.65
CA ALA A 8 1.53 3.35 -27.15
C ALA A 8 1.66 2.02 -26.37
N LEU A 9 2.90 1.60 -26.05
CA LEU A 9 3.16 0.41 -25.22
C LEU A 9 2.60 0.59 -23.80
N ALA A 10 2.86 1.74 -23.17
CA ALA A 10 2.35 2.06 -21.85
C ALA A 10 0.80 2.05 -21.81
N SER A 11 0.16 2.63 -22.84
CA SER A 11 -1.31 2.65 -22.97
C SER A 11 -1.90 1.26 -23.13
N ARG A 12 -1.28 0.39 -23.94
CA ARG A 12 -1.67 -1.03 -24.09
C ARG A 12 -1.56 -1.78 -22.76
N ASP A 13 -0.45 -1.62 -22.05
CA ASP A 13 -0.20 -2.35 -20.80
C ASP A 13 -1.14 -1.87 -19.69
N ALA A 14 -1.45 -0.57 -19.65
CA ALA A 14 -2.46 -0.02 -18.74
C ALA A 14 -3.83 -0.64 -19.01
N LEU A 15 -4.27 -0.70 -20.28
CA LEU A 15 -5.53 -1.34 -20.66
C LEU A 15 -5.60 -2.80 -20.20
N ALA A 16 -4.54 -3.58 -20.45
CA ALA A 16 -4.49 -4.98 -20.05
C ALA A 16 -4.58 -5.15 -18.52
N LYS A 17 -3.84 -4.34 -17.75
CA LYS A 17 -3.89 -4.34 -16.29
C LYS A 17 -5.28 -3.98 -15.77
N THR A 18 -5.94 -2.96 -16.34
CA THR A 18 -7.29 -2.57 -15.93
C THR A 18 -8.31 -3.68 -16.19
N ILE A 19 -8.27 -4.32 -17.36
CA ILE A 19 -9.15 -5.45 -17.69
C ILE A 19 -8.95 -6.60 -16.69
N TYR A 20 -7.70 -6.97 -16.43
CA TYR A 20 -7.39 -8.03 -15.48
C TYR A 20 -7.86 -7.69 -14.06
N SER A 21 -7.62 -6.46 -13.60
CA SER A 21 -8.05 -6.00 -12.28
C SER A 21 -9.56 -6.06 -12.13
N ARG A 22 -10.33 -5.56 -13.11
CA ARG A 22 -11.80 -5.60 -13.06
C ARG A 22 -12.35 -7.02 -13.10
N LEU A 23 -11.74 -7.89 -13.89
CA LEU A 23 -12.10 -9.30 -13.92
C LEU A 23 -11.85 -9.95 -12.55
N PHE A 24 -10.71 -9.68 -11.93
CA PHE A 24 -10.37 -10.19 -10.61
C PHE A 24 -11.36 -9.70 -9.55
N ASP A 25 -11.67 -8.40 -9.53
CA ASP A 25 -12.68 -7.82 -8.62
C ASP A 25 -14.04 -8.50 -8.78
N TRP A 26 -14.47 -8.74 -10.02
CA TRP A 26 -15.71 -9.47 -10.30
C TRP A 26 -15.68 -10.91 -9.79
N ILE A 27 -14.56 -11.62 -9.93
CA ILE A 27 -14.41 -12.98 -9.37
C ILE A 27 -14.58 -12.95 -7.85
N VAL A 28 -13.90 -12.01 -7.18
CA VAL A 28 -14.01 -11.83 -5.72
C VAL A 28 -15.45 -11.52 -5.32
N GLU A 29 -16.13 -10.62 -6.03
CA GLU A 29 -17.54 -10.31 -5.79
C GLU A 29 -18.44 -11.53 -5.95
N LYS A 30 -18.23 -12.35 -7.01
CA LYS A 30 -19.01 -13.58 -7.22
C LYS A 30 -18.77 -14.61 -6.14
N ILE A 31 -17.54 -14.76 -5.67
CA ILE A 31 -17.22 -15.62 -4.53
C ILE A 31 -17.94 -15.12 -3.28
N ASN A 32 -17.88 -13.82 -2.99
CA ASN A 32 -18.55 -13.23 -1.82
C ASN A 32 -20.07 -13.41 -1.85
N ILE A 33 -20.71 -13.19 -3.01
CA ILE A 33 -22.15 -13.42 -3.20
C ILE A 33 -22.48 -14.90 -3.00
N SER A 34 -21.65 -15.81 -3.54
CA SER A 34 -21.90 -17.25 -3.47
C SER A 34 -21.72 -17.83 -2.06
N ILE A 35 -20.76 -17.32 -1.29
CA ILE A 35 -20.54 -17.71 0.10
C ILE A 35 -21.65 -17.10 0.98
N GLY A 36 -22.01 -15.84 0.73
CA GLY A 36 -22.99 -15.09 1.51
C GLY A 36 -22.48 -14.69 2.89
N GLN A 37 -23.22 -13.81 3.55
CA GLN A 37 -22.95 -13.40 4.94
C GLN A 37 -24.27 -13.45 5.71
N ASP A 38 -24.24 -13.99 6.92
CA ASP A 38 -25.39 -13.93 7.83
C ASP A 38 -25.53 -12.50 8.38
N PRO A 39 -26.61 -11.76 8.01
CA PRO A 39 -26.81 -10.39 8.47
C PRO A 39 -27.09 -10.30 9.98
N ASN A 40 -27.43 -11.41 10.62
CA ASN A 40 -27.70 -11.47 12.06
C ASN A 40 -26.49 -11.97 12.87
N SER A 41 -25.36 -12.26 12.22
CA SER A 41 -24.17 -12.73 12.93
C SER A 41 -23.68 -11.65 13.90
N LYS A 42 -23.42 -12.06 15.13
CA LYS A 42 -22.89 -11.19 16.20
C LYS A 42 -21.38 -11.28 16.34
N SER A 43 -20.75 -12.24 15.66
CA SER A 43 -19.33 -12.55 15.83
C SER A 43 -18.73 -13.00 14.51
N ILE A 44 -17.45 -12.68 14.32
CA ILE A 44 -16.68 -13.03 13.13
C ILE A 44 -15.29 -13.47 13.55
N ILE A 45 -14.74 -14.48 12.86
CA ILE A 45 -13.34 -14.84 12.96
C ILE A 45 -12.68 -14.40 11.66
N GLY A 46 -11.77 -13.42 11.77
CA GLY A 46 -10.99 -12.93 10.64
C GLY A 46 -9.70 -13.73 10.48
N VAL A 47 -9.35 -14.07 9.24
CA VAL A 47 -8.04 -14.62 8.89
C VAL A 47 -7.39 -13.67 7.90
N LEU A 48 -6.22 -13.16 8.26
CA LEU A 48 -5.44 -12.25 7.45
C LEU A 48 -4.14 -12.94 7.02
N ASP A 49 -4.05 -13.27 5.74
CA ASP A 49 -2.85 -13.82 5.10
C ASP A 49 -2.20 -12.73 4.25
N ILE A 50 -0.99 -12.31 4.63
CA ILE A 50 -0.27 -11.24 3.94
C ILE A 50 1.20 -11.58 3.78
N TYR A 51 1.86 -10.90 2.84
CA TYR A 51 3.30 -10.94 2.70
C TYR A 51 4.00 -10.41 3.97
N GLY A 52 5.00 -11.14 4.43
CA GLY A 52 5.93 -10.64 5.43
C GLY A 52 6.82 -9.52 4.89
N PHE A 53 7.69 -8.98 5.75
CA PHE A 53 8.65 -7.95 5.38
C PHE A 53 9.58 -8.40 4.24
N GLU A 54 9.75 -7.57 3.21
CA GLU A 54 10.55 -7.87 2.03
C GLU A 54 11.79 -6.96 1.93
N SER A 55 12.94 -7.59 1.68
CA SER A 55 14.18 -6.87 1.37
C SER A 55 14.98 -7.66 0.33
N PHE A 56 14.93 -7.17 -0.90
CA PHE A 56 15.64 -7.75 -2.04
C PHE A 56 16.81 -6.87 -2.47
N LYS A 57 17.59 -7.37 -3.45
CA LYS A 57 18.63 -6.58 -4.11
C LYS A 57 18.08 -5.34 -4.80
N PHE A 58 16.85 -5.42 -5.30
CA PHE A 58 16.14 -4.38 -6.03
C PHE A 58 14.71 -4.28 -5.46
N ASN A 59 14.40 -3.19 -4.78
CA ASN A 59 13.08 -2.96 -4.17
C ASN A 59 12.38 -1.82 -4.89
N SER A 60 11.15 -2.07 -5.36
CA SER A 60 10.36 -1.07 -6.09
C SER A 60 9.17 -0.59 -5.24
N PHE A 61 8.23 0.10 -5.89
CA PHE A 61 7.04 0.64 -5.23
C PHE A 61 6.19 -0.45 -4.55
N GLU A 62 6.13 -1.65 -5.12
CA GLU A 62 5.40 -2.78 -4.55
C GLU A 62 5.99 -3.22 -3.21
N GLN A 63 7.32 -3.41 -3.13
CA GLN A 63 8.01 -3.70 -1.86
C GLN A 63 7.81 -2.57 -0.84
N PHE A 64 7.81 -1.31 -1.29
CA PHE A 64 7.53 -0.18 -0.41
C PHE A 64 6.12 -0.27 0.19
N CYS A 65 5.10 -0.59 -0.60
CA CYS A 65 3.74 -0.84 -0.13
C CYS A 65 3.66 -2.03 0.83
N ILE A 66 4.30 -3.16 0.51
CA ILE A 66 4.34 -4.36 1.36
C ILE A 66 4.98 -4.04 2.71
N ASN A 67 6.13 -3.36 2.71
CA ASN A 67 6.83 -2.99 3.93
C ASN A 67 6.06 -1.95 4.74
N PHE A 68 5.34 -1.02 4.09
CA PHE A 68 4.44 -0.10 4.77
C PHE A 68 3.28 -0.83 5.47
N THR A 69 2.68 -1.85 4.84
CA THR A 69 1.70 -2.72 5.50
C THR A 69 2.29 -3.43 6.72
N ASN A 70 3.51 -3.96 6.58
CA ASN A 70 4.21 -4.61 7.69
C ASN A 70 4.50 -3.63 8.84
N GLU A 71 4.88 -2.38 8.56
CA GLU A 71 5.03 -1.34 9.59
C GLU A 71 3.71 -1.06 10.32
N LYS A 72 2.59 -0.97 9.60
CA LYS A 72 1.26 -0.77 10.20
C LYS A 72 0.84 -1.93 11.09
N LEU A 73 1.04 -3.16 10.63
CA LEU A 73 0.75 -4.34 11.43
C LEU A 73 1.68 -4.46 12.64
N GLN A 74 2.95 -4.11 12.49
CA GLN A 74 3.89 -4.06 13.60
C GLN A 74 3.49 -3.01 14.64
N GLN A 75 3.00 -1.84 14.20
CA GLN A 75 2.47 -0.82 15.11
C GLN A 75 1.27 -1.34 15.89
N HIS A 76 0.31 -1.96 15.22
CA HIS A 76 -0.87 -2.54 15.86
C HIS A 76 -0.49 -3.66 16.83
N PHE A 77 0.46 -4.53 16.46
CA PHE A 77 1.02 -5.54 17.35
C PHE A 77 1.62 -4.89 18.61
N ASN A 78 2.45 -3.86 18.45
CA ASN A 78 3.08 -3.17 19.57
C ASN A 78 2.04 -2.51 20.49
N GLN A 79 1.04 -1.85 19.92
CA GLN A 79 -0.04 -1.22 20.69
C GLN A 79 -0.91 -2.24 21.42
N HIS A 80 -1.27 -3.34 20.77
CA HIS A 80 -2.13 -4.35 21.35
C HIS A 80 -1.42 -5.14 22.45
N VAL A 81 -0.26 -5.73 22.13
CA VAL A 81 0.47 -6.58 23.06
C VAL A 81 1.05 -5.76 24.21
N PHE A 82 1.69 -4.62 23.95
CA PHE A 82 2.39 -3.93 25.04
C PHE A 82 1.52 -2.90 25.75
N LYS A 83 0.73 -2.11 25.03
CA LYS A 83 0.02 -0.99 25.66
C LYS A 83 -1.28 -1.44 26.33
N MET A 84 -2.10 -2.23 25.64
CA MET A 84 -3.38 -2.66 26.19
C MET A 84 -3.21 -3.70 27.32
N GLU A 85 -2.26 -4.65 27.20
CA GLU A 85 -1.98 -5.57 28.31
C GLU A 85 -1.48 -4.84 29.57
N GLN A 86 -0.63 -3.83 29.41
CA GLN A 86 -0.15 -3.02 30.54
C GLN A 86 -1.25 -2.20 31.20
N GLU A 87 -2.17 -1.64 30.41
CA GLU A 87 -3.33 -0.92 30.93
C GLU A 87 -4.25 -1.86 31.74
N GLU A 88 -4.44 -3.11 31.31
CA GLU A 88 -5.22 -4.09 32.06
C GLU A 88 -4.50 -4.53 33.35
N TYR A 89 -3.18 -4.80 33.29
CA TYR A 89 -2.42 -5.13 34.51
C TYR A 89 -2.45 -4.00 35.54
N SER A 90 -2.38 -2.74 35.09
CA SER A 90 -2.46 -1.58 35.97
C SER A 90 -3.85 -1.46 36.61
N LYS A 91 -4.90 -1.77 35.86
CA LYS A 91 -6.30 -1.73 36.32
C LYS A 91 -6.65 -2.87 37.28
N GLU A 92 -6.04 -4.04 37.11
CA GLU A 92 -6.19 -5.19 38.01
C GLU A 92 -5.24 -5.14 39.23
N GLU A 93 -4.45 -4.06 39.37
CA GLU A 93 -3.46 -3.88 40.44
C GLU A 93 -2.43 -5.02 40.51
N ILE A 94 -2.13 -5.62 39.36
CA ILE A 94 -1.14 -6.70 39.23
C ILE A 94 0.25 -6.08 39.21
N ASN A 95 1.13 -6.57 40.09
CA ASN A 95 2.50 -6.09 40.19
C ASN A 95 3.30 -6.56 38.96
N TRP A 96 3.60 -5.64 38.04
CA TRP A 96 4.26 -5.92 36.76
C TRP A 96 5.42 -4.95 36.50
N SER A 97 6.48 -5.44 35.86
CA SER A 97 7.62 -4.61 35.44
C SER A 97 7.36 -4.00 34.06
N TYR A 98 7.41 -2.68 33.95
CA TYR A 98 7.22 -1.97 32.68
C TYR A 98 8.17 -2.51 31.60
N ILE A 99 7.60 -2.99 30.48
CA ILE A 99 8.38 -3.43 29.32
C ILE A 99 8.51 -2.24 28.38
N GLU A 100 9.72 -1.68 28.30
CA GLU A 100 10.05 -0.73 27.24
C GLU A 100 10.03 -1.45 25.88
N PHE A 101 9.25 -0.93 24.94
CA PHE A 101 9.21 -1.41 23.56
C PHE A 101 9.59 -0.29 22.59
N VAL A 102 10.11 -0.68 21.42
CA VAL A 102 10.48 0.27 20.37
C VAL A 102 9.25 0.57 19.52
N ASP A 103 8.71 1.78 19.67
CA ASP A 103 7.65 2.30 18.80
C ASP A 103 8.21 2.60 17.39
N ASN A 104 7.40 2.33 16.38
CA ASN A 104 7.67 2.56 14.96
C ASN A 104 6.78 3.68 14.36
N GLN A 105 6.08 4.47 15.19
CA GLN A 105 5.30 5.63 14.73
C GLN A 105 6.15 6.61 13.90
N ASP A 106 7.45 6.75 14.19
CA ASP A 106 8.33 7.69 13.49
C ASP A 106 8.58 7.33 12.02
N VAL A 107 8.64 6.03 11.68
CA VAL A 107 8.74 5.56 10.29
C VAL A 107 7.38 5.60 9.58
N LEU A 108 6.27 5.37 10.30
CA LEU A 108 4.92 5.57 9.75
C LEU A 108 4.68 7.03 9.36
N ASP A 109 5.06 7.96 10.24
CA ASP A 109 5.00 9.40 9.98
C ASP A 109 5.83 9.80 8.76
N LEU A 110 7.02 9.21 8.59
CA LEU A 110 7.84 9.43 7.40
C LEU A 110 7.10 9.00 6.12
N ILE A 111 6.39 7.87 6.15
CA ILE A 111 5.74 7.29 4.98
C ILE A 111 4.42 7.99 4.64
N GLU A 112 3.53 8.17 5.63
CA GLU A 112 2.10 8.40 5.37
C GLU A 112 1.56 9.77 5.80
N LYS A 113 2.33 10.52 6.61
CA LYS A 113 1.88 11.79 7.20
C LYS A 113 1.42 12.77 6.14
N LYS A 114 0.33 13.49 6.43
CA LYS A 114 -0.20 14.54 5.55
C LYS A 114 -0.22 15.88 6.29
N PRO A 115 0.39 16.95 5.76
CA PRO A 115 1.26 16.99 4.58
C PRO A 115 2.68 16.46 4.87
N GLY A 116 3.40 16.09 3.81
CA GLY A 116 4.87 15.93 3.86
C GLY A 116 5.44 14.52 4.03
N GLY A 117 4.61 13.47 4.12
CA GLY A 117 5.07 12.07 4.05
C GLY A 117 5.42 11.65 2.62
N ILE A 118 6.17 10.56 2.48
CA ILE A 118 6.64 10.03 1.19
C ILE A 118 5.49 9.84 0.19
N ILE A 119 4.38 9.24 0.61
CA ILE A 119 3.20 9.02 -0.27
C ILE A 119 2.63 10.36 -0.76
N ALA A 120 2.52 11.36 0.11
CA ALA A 120 2.01 12.68 -0.26
C ALA A 120 2.95 13.39 -1.26
N LEU A 121 4.27 13.30 -1.04
CA LEU A 121 5.25 13.88 -1.97
C LEU A 121 5.26 13.16 -3.32
N LEU A 122 5.03 11.85 -3.33
CA LEU A 122 4.91 11.06 -4.55
C LEU A 122 3.66 11.46 -5.35
N ASP A 123 2.54 11.68 -4.66
CA ASP A 123 1.29 12.15 -5.28
C ASP A 123 1.45 13.54 -5.89
N GLU A 124 2.07 14.45 -5.15
CA GLU A 124 2.43 15.78 -5.66
C GLU A 124 3.29 15.66 -6.92
N ALA A 125 4.34 14.84 -6.89
CA ALA A 125 5.21 14.65 -8.04
C ALA A 125 4.46 14.09 -9.26
N CYS A 126 3.52 13.15 -9.05
CA CYS A 126 2.70 12.58 -10.13
C CYS A 126 1.76 13.60 -10.78
N MET A 127 1.31 14.62 -10.06
CA MET A 127 0.43 15.69 -10.59
C MET A 127 1.17 16.70 -11.46
N PHE A 128 2.49 16.84 -11.33
CA PHE A 128 3.29 17.78 -12.12
C PHE A 128 3.84 17.11 -13.39
N PRO A 129 3.46 17.55 -14.60
CA PRO A 129 3.83 16.87 -15.86
C PRO A 129 5.34 16.79 -16.14
N LYS A 130 6.14 17.67 -15.52
CA LYS A 130 7.60 17.71 -15.70
C LYS A 130 8.37 16.96 -14.60
N SER A 131 7.69 16.37 -13.63
CA SER A 131 8.34 15.59 -12.59
C SER A 131 8.91 14.30 -13.18
N THR A 132 10.16 14.04 -12.83
CA THR A 132 10.86 12.77 -13.09
C THR A 132 11.19 12.08 -11.78
N HIS A 133 11.56 10.80 -11.85
CA HIS A 133 11.98 10.04 -10.67
C HIS A 133 13.20 10.67 -9.98
N GLU A 134 14.11 11.31 -10.73
CA GLU A 134 15.23 12.07 -10.16
C GLU A 134 14.77 13.30 -9.40
N THR A 135 13.83 14.08 -9.95
CA THR A 135 13.29 15.26 -9.24
C THR A 135 12.54 14.85 -7.98
N PHE A 136 11.84 13.72 -8.00
CA PHE A 136 11.18 13.14 -6.84
C PHE A 136 12.22 12.73 -5.77
N ALA A 137 13.26 11.98 -6.15
CA ALA A 137 14.32 11.59 -5.23
C ALA A 137 15.01 12.81 -4.58
N GLN A 138 15.31 13.84 -5.37
CA GLN A 138 15.89 15.09 -4.85
C GLN A 138 14.96 15.79 -3.85
N LYS A 139 13.65 15.80 -4.11
CA LYS A 139 12.67 16.34 -3.18
C LYS A 139 12.68 15.57 -1.86
N LEU A 140 12.71 14.23 -1.91
CA LEU A 140 12.84 13.40 -0.71
C LEU A 140 14.11 13.74 0.09
N TYR A 141 15.26 13.87 -0.58
CA TYR A 141 16.52 14.19 0.07
C TYR A 141 16.50 15.56 0.77
N GLN A 142 15.86 16.55 0.17
CA GLN A 142 15.71 17.89 0.73
C GLN A 142 14.74 17.89 1.92
N THR A 143 13.60 17.21 1.79
CA THR A 143 12.57 17.18 2.83
C THR A 143 13.01 16.39 4.07
N PHE A 144 13.69 15.26 3.88
CA PHE A 144 14.00 14.31 4.96
C PHE A 144 15.48 14.29 5.38
N GLN A 145 16.27 15.31 5.02
CA GLN A 145 17.71 15.38 5.30
C GLN A 145 18.08 15.12 6.77
N LYS A 146 17.22 15.57 7.71
CA LYS A 146 17.43 15.43 9.16
C LYS A 146 16.65 14.28 9.80
N ASN A 147 15.84 13.54 9.02
CA ASN A 147 15.04 12.45 9.55
C ASN A 147 15.93 11.22 9.79
N LYS A 148 15.92 10.67 11.02
CA LYS A 148 16.76 9.53 11.41
C LYS A 148 16.45 8.25 10.65
N ARG A 149 15.22 8.10 10.15
CA ARG A 149 14.69 6.94 9.43
C ARG A 149 14.92 7.02 7.92
N PHE A 150 15.41 8.15 7.41
CA PHE A 150 15.61 8.35 5.98
C PHE A 150 17.09 8.57 5.67
N ARG A 151 17.62 7.87 4.65
CA ARG A 151 19.00 8.09 4.19
C ARG A 151 19.07 8.15 2.66
N LYS A 152 19.97 9.00 2.18
CA LYS A 152 20.42 9.01 0.78
C LYS A 152 21.59 8.03 0.60
N PRO A 153 21.48 7.00 -0.26
CA PRO A 153 22.58 6.13 -0.62
C PRO A 153 23.74 6.90 -1.25
N LYS A 154 24.99 6.51 -0.94
CA LYS A 154 26.19 7.22 -1.43
C LYS A 154 26.44 7.04 -2.93
N LEU A 155 26.11 5.86 -3.46
CA LEU A 155 26.45 5.44 -4.83
C LEU A 155 25.33 5.69 -5.84
N SER A 156 24.09 5.87 -5.36
CA SER A 156 22.93 6.10 -6.22
C SER A 156 22.47 7.56 -6.16
N ARG A 157 22.02 8.06 -7.31
CA ARG A 157 21.49 9.43 -7.43
C ARG A 157 19.98 9.50 -7.21
N THR A 158 19.29 8.37 -7.32
CA THR A 158 17.82 8.27 -7.38
C THR A 158 17.25 7.40 -6.26
N ASP A 159 18.01 6.44 -5.74
CA ASP A 159 17.52 5.55 -4.69
C ASP A 159 17.37 6.26 -3.35
N PHE A 160 16.53 5.73 -2.47
CA PHE A 160 16.42 6.19 -1.09
C PHE A 160 16.30 5.00 -0.13
N THR A 161 16.83 5.16 1.08
CA THR A 161 16.79 4.13 2.11
C THR A 161 15.86 4.54 3.24
N ILE A 162 15.01 3.62 3.68
CA ILE A 162 14.21 3.74 4.89
C ILE A 162 14.71 2.74 5.93
N SER A 163 14.89 3.20 7.17
CA SER A 163 15.26 2.36 8.31
C SER A 163 13.99 1.84 9.00
N HIS A 164 13.45 0.74 8.49
CA HIS A 164 12.25 0.07 9.00
C HIS A 164 12.49 -0.62 10.36
N TYR A 165 11.43 -1.10 11.00
CA TYR A 165 11.56 -1.90 12.24
C TYR A 165 12.39 -3.17 12.02
N ALA A 166 12.31 -3.77 10.82
CA ALA A 166 12.99 -5.01 10.47
C ALA A 166 14.37 -4.80 9.81
N GLY A 167 14.81 -3.55 9.63
CA GLY A 167 16.12 -3.22 9.05
C GLY A 167 16.07 -2.14 7.98
N GLU A 168 17.22 -1.84 7.39
CA GLU A 168 17.33 -0.85 6.31
C GLU A 168 16.95 -1.47 4.96
N VAL A 169 16.09 -0.79 4.21
CA VAL A 169 15.70 -1.20 2.85
C VAL A 169 15.92 -0.02 1.90
N THR A 170 16.66 -0.26 0.82
CA THR A 170 16.89 0.72 -0.26
C THR A 170 15.91 0.47 -1.39
N TYR A 171 15.17 1.51 -1.77
CA TYR A 171 14.18 1.51 -2.84
C TYR A 171 14.67 2.28 -4.06
N GLN A 172 14.37 1.76 -5.24
CA GLN A 172 14.69 2.39 -6.52
C GLN A 172 13.55 3.30 -6.98
N ALA A 173 13.80 4.60 -7.05
CA ALA A 173 12.77 5.58 -7.37
C ALA A 173 12.32 5.55 -8.84
N ASP A 174 13.10 4.93 -9.73
CA ASP A 174 12.97 4.95 -11.21
C ASP A 174 11.53 4.74 -11.69
N GLN A 175 10.81 3.79 -11.11
CA GLN A 175 9.45 3.44 -11.52
C GLN A 175 8.36 3.88 -10.54
N PHE A 176 8.70 4.63 -9.48
CA PHE A 176 7.73 5.01 -8.45
C PHE A 176 6.61 5.90 -9.01
N LEU A 177 6.95 6.88 -9.85
CA LEU A 177 5.94 7.78 -10.43
C LEU A 177 4.98 7.02 -11.34
N ASP A 178 5.52 6.18 -12.21
CA ASP A 178 4.70 5.46 -13.19
C ASP A 178 3.84 4.38 -12.53
N LYS A 179 4.37 3.70 -11.50
CA LYS A 179 3.63 2.72 -10.72
C LYS A 179 2.61 3.33 -9.76
N ASN A 180 2.77 4.60 -9.37
CA ASN A 180 1.80 5.28 -8.52
C ASN A 180 0.65 5.94 -9.30
N LYS A 181 0.88 6.26 -10.58
CA LYS A 181 -0.15 6.77 -11.49
C LYS A 181 -1.13 5.64 -11.85
N ASP A 182 -2.27 5.59 -11.18
CA ASP A 182 -3.40 4.78 -11.65
C ASP A 182 -4.11 5.51 -12.79
N TYR A 183 -3.65 5.34 -14.02
CA TYR A 183 -4.29 5.96 -15.18
C TYR A 183 -5.22 4.98 -15.87
N VAL A 184 -6.51 5.05 -15.55
CA VAL A 184 -7.55 4.52 -16.44
C VAL A 184 -7.85 5.61 -17.48
N VAL A 185 -7.42 5.38 -18.72
CA VAL A 185 -7.73 6.26 -19.85
C VAL A 185 -9.26 6.30 -20.00
N ALA A 186 -9.86 7.50 -19.98
CA ALA A 186 -11.32 7.65 -20.04
C ALA A 186 -11.91 7.03 -21.31
N GLU A 187 -11.18 7.11 -22.43
CA GLU A 187 -11.52 6.50 -23.70
C GLU A 187 -11.51 4.97 -23.63
N HIS A 188 -10.58 4.36 -22.87
CA HIS A 188 -10.58 2.91 -22.62
C HIS A 188 -11.80 2.49 -21.80
N GLN A 189 -12.15 3.26 -20.76
CA GLN A 189 -13.36 3.02 -19.98
C GLN A 189 -14.60 3.09 -20.90
N ALA A 190 -14.75 4.16 -21.66
CA ALA A 190 -15.89 4.34 -22.57
C ALA A 190 -16.02 3.22 -23.60
N LEU A 191 -14.89 2.77 -24.18
CA LEU A 191 -14.85 1.65 -25.12
C LEU A 191 -15.34 0.34 -24.48
N LEU A 192 -14.87 0.02 -23.28
CA LEU A 192 -15.21 -1.22 -22.60
C LEU A 192 -16.65 -1.20 -22.06
N THR A 193 -17.13 -0.06 -21.58
CA THR A 193 -18.54 0.15 -21.23
C THR A 193 -19.46 -0.04 -22.43
N ALA A 194 -19.04 0.42 -23.62
CA ALA A 194 -19.81 0.28 -24.87
C ALA A 194 -19.65 -1.11 -25.56
N SER A 195 -18.99 -2.06 -24.90
CA SER A 195 -18.78 -3.40 -25.45
C SER A 195 -20.10 -4.10 -25.77
N LYS A 196 -20.16 -4.76 -26.93
CA LYS A 196 -21.29 -5.62 -27.30
C LYS A 196 -21.36 -6.91 -26.48
N CYS A 197 -20.28 -7.26 -25.78
CA CYS A 197 -20.26 -8.38 -24.86
C CYS A 197 -20.82 -7.93 -23.50
N PRO A 198 -22.00 -8.42 -23.07
CA PRO A 198 -22.62 -7.95 -21.82
C PRO A 198 -21.74 -8.17 -20.60
N PHE A 199 -20.97 -9.26 -20.58
CA PHE A 199 -20.02 -9.55 -19.52
C PHE A 199 -18.94 -8.47 -19.41
N VAL A 200 -18.30 -8.12 -20.54
CA VAL A 200 -17.27 -7.08 -20.56
C VAL A 200 -17.85 -5.72 -20.19
N ALA A 201 -19.02 -5.36 -20.71
CA ALA A 201 -19.67 -4.10 -20.35
C ALA A 201 -19.99 -4.00 -18.84
N ALA A 202 -20.42 -5.11 -18.22
CA ALA A 202 -20.71 -5.18 -16.80
C ALA A 202 -19.47 -5.00 -15.90
N LEU A 203 -18.28 -5.37 -16.37
CA LEU A 203 -17.02 -5.13 -15.64
C LEU A 203 -16.64 -3.64 -15.60
N PHE A 204 -17.24 -2.81 -16.46
CA PHE A 204 -16.89 -1.40 -16.65
C PHE A 204 -18.15 -0.51 -16.58
N PRO A 205 -18.79 -0.38 -15.41
CA PRO A 205 -19.96 0.48 -15.27
C PRO A 205 -19.61 1.95 -15.54
N PRO A 206 -20.58 2.76 -16.01
CA PRO A 206 -20.37 4.17 -16.27
C PRO A 206 -19.98 4.92 -14.99
N LEU A 207 -19.06 5.88 -15.13
CA LEU A 207 -18.64 6.74 -14.02
C LEU A 207 -19.78 7.73 -13.66
N PRO A 208 -19.99 8.05 -12.37
CA PRO A 208 -20.97 9.08 -11.97
C PRO A 208 -20.66 10.45 -12.60
N GLU A 209 -21.69 11.13 -13.12
CA GLU A 209 -21.55 12.42 -13.85
C GLU A 209 -20.91 13.56 -13.04
N ASP A 210 -20.96 13.50 -11.70
CA ASP A 210 -20.43 14.51 -10.78
C ASP A 210 -18.89 14.49 -10.61
N SER A 211 -18.21 13.50 -11.20
CA SER A 211 -16.73 13.40 -11.14
C SER A 211 -15.99 14.45 -11.97
N SER A 212 -16.70 15.24 -12.78
CA SER A 212 -16.14 16.22 -13.72
C SER A 212 -15.66 17.54 -13.10
N LYS A 213 -16.02 17.85 -11.83
CA LYS A 213 -15.70 19.16 -11.21
C LYS A 213 -14.71 19.13 -10.04
N SER A 214 -14.28 17.95 -9.58
CA SER A 214 -13.15 17.85 -8.64
C SER A 214 -12.47 16.47 -8.70
N SER A 215 -11.82 16.14 -9.83
CA SER A 215 -10.95 14.97 -9.88
C SER A 215 -9.70 15.24 -9.03
N LYS A 216 -9.81 15.13 -7.70
CA LYS A 216 -8.64 14.99 -6.83
C LYS A 216 -7.88 13.78 -7.36
N PHE A 217 -6.66 14.02 -7.85
CA PHE A 217 -5.77 12.95 -8.27
C PHE A 217 -5.76 11.86 -7.20
N SER A 218 -6.13 10.64 -7.60
CA SER A 218 -6.22 9.49 -6.71
C SER A 218 -5.23 8.44 -7.18
N SER A 219 -4.06 8.44 -6.56
CA SER A 219 -2.97 7.51 -6.86
C SER A 219 -3.18 6.14 -6.24
N ILE A 220 -2.39 5.17 -6.69
CA ILE A 220 -2.33 3.83 -6.09
C ILE A 220 -1.92 3.96 -4.62
N GLY A 221 -0.88 4.74 -4.30
CA GLY A 221 -0.40 4.93 -2.93
C GLY A 221 -1.44 5.54 -1.98
N SER A 222 -2.20 6.54 -2.45
CA SER A 222 -3.26 7.15 -1.64
C SER A 222 -4.43 6.19 -1.39
N ARG A 223 -4.86 5.44 -2.41
CA ARG A 223 -5.93 4.44 -2.25
C ARG A 223 -5.49 3.28 -1.36
N PHE A 224 -4.28 2.78 -1.58
CA PHE A 224 -3.67 1.73 -0.78
C PHE A 224 -3.60 2.13 0.70
N LYS A 225 -3.16 3.36 0.99
CA LYS A 225 -3.15 3.89 2.36
C LYS A 225 -4.54 3.89 3.00
N LEU A 226 -5.57 4.33 2.28
CA LEU A 226 -6.95 4.37 2.81
C LEU A 226 -7.49 2.95 3.06
N GLN A 227 -7.24 2.01 2.15
CA GLN A 227 -7.63 0.61 2.31
C GLN A 227 -6.91 -0.03 3.51
N LEU A 228 -5.61 0.22 3.65
CA LEU A 228 -4.82 -0.25 4.78
C LEU A 228 -5.33 0.35 6.09
N GLN A 229 -5.64 1.65 6.13
CA GLN A 229 -6.24 2.27 7.31
C GLN A 229 -7.56 1.59 7.69
N SER A 230 -8.47 1.37 6.73
CA SER A 230 -9.74 0.69 6.98
C SER A 230 -9.56 -0.76 7.47
N LEU A 231 -8.56 -1.46 6.95
CA LEU A 231 -8.16 -2.78 7.46
C LEU A 231 -7.70 -2.68 8.92
N MET A 232 -6.81 -1.74 9.26
CA MET A 232 -6.32 -1.58 10.62
C MET A 232 -7.44 -1.21 11.60
N GLU A 233 -8.38 -0.35 11.19
CA GLU A 233 -9.57 -0.02 11.97
C GLU A 233 -10.42 -1.26 12.24
N THR A 234 -10.62 -2.12 11.24
CA THR A 234 -11.34 -3.40 11.39
C THR A 234 -10.63 -4.32 12.37
N LEU A 235 -9.31 -4.52 12.22
CA LEU A 235 -8.51 -5.37 13.11
C LEU A 235 -8.55 -4.88 14.56
N SER A 236 -8.54 -3.57 14.78
CA SER A 236 -8.57 -2.97 16.11
C SER A 236 -9.87 -3.23 16.88
N THR A 237 -10.94 -3.67 16.20
CA THR A 237 -12.21 -4.08 16.83
C THR A 237 -12.26 -5.56 17.20
N THR A 238 -11.20 -6.31 16.92
CA THR A 238 -11.12 -7.77 17.11
C THR A 238 -10.03 -8.13 18.12
N GLU A 239 -10.10 -9.35 18.64
CA GLU A 239 -9.00 -9.94 19.42
C GLU A 239 -7.97 -10.57 18.46
N PRO A 240 -6.74 -10.05 18.39
CA PRO A 240 -5.75 -10.50 17.43
C PRO A 240 -4.97 -11.70 17.94
N HIS A 241 -4.78 -12.69 17.05
CA HIS A 241 -3.84 -13.79 17.26
C HIS A 241 -2.79 -13.80 16.15
N TYR A 242 -1.51 -13.87 16.53
CA TYR A 242 -0.39 -13.73 15.60
C TYR A 242 0.31 -15.08 15.36
N ILE A 243 0.46 -15.46 14.09
CA ILE A 243 1.24 -16.63 13.66
C ILE A 243 2.41 -16.13 12.82
N ARG A 244 3.65 -16.40 13.26
CA ARG A 244 4.87 -16.04 12.53
C ARG A 244 5.44 -17.26 11.81
N CYS A 245 5.28 -17.28 10.49
CA CYS A 245 5.84 -18.33 9.63
C CYS A 245 7.32 -18.07 9.36
N VAL A 246 8.18 -19.07 9.61
CA VAL A 246 9.62 -18.98 9.36
C VAL A 246 9.99 -19.86 8.18
N LYS A 247 10.67 -19.27 7.17
CA LYS A 247 11.28 -20.02 6.08
C LYS A 247 12.64 -20.58 6.56
N PRO A 248 12.79 -21.90 6.76
CA PRO A 248 13.98 -22.45 7.41
C PRO A 248 15.23 -22.37 6.55
N ASN A 249 15.09 -22.37 5.22
CA ASN A 249 16.20 -22.20 4.28
C ASN A 249 15.71 -21.73 2.90
N ASN A 250 16.63 -21.22 2.10
CA ASN A 250 16.34 -20.77 0.74
C ASN A 250 16.27 -21.89 -0.31
N VAL A 251 16.71 -23.11 0.04
CA VAL A 251 16.70 -24.27 -0.87
C VAL A 251 15.37 -25.02 -0.88
N LEU A 252 14.41 -24.61 -0.04
CA LEU A 252 13.06 -25.19 0.07
C LEU A 252 13.10 -26.70 0.39
N LYS A 253 14.00 -27.13 1.28
CA LYS A 253 14.14 -28.54 1.69
C LYS A 253 14.01 -28.71 3.21
N PRO A 254 13.49 -29.84 3.70
CA PRO A 254 13.66 -30.21 5.10
C PRO A 254 15.14 -30.47 5.43
N ALA A 255 15.47 -30.50 6.72
CA ALA A 255 16.81 -30.82 7.22
C ALA A 255 17.22 -32.26 6.86
#